data_AF-A0A3B9P753-F1
#
_entry.id   AF-A0A3B9P753-F1
#
_cell.length_a   1.000
_cell.length_b   1.000
_cell.length_c   1.000
_cell.angle_alpha   90.00
_cell.angle_beta   90.00
_cell.angle_gamma   90.00
#
_symmetry.space_group_name_H-M   'P 1'
#
loop_
_entity.id
_entity.type
_entity.pdbx_description
1 polymer ?
#
loop_
_entity_poly.entity_id
_entity_poly.type
_entity_poly.pdbx_seq_one_letter_code
_entity_poly.pdbx_strand_id
1 'polypeptide(L)'
;MSETKKKRTDMLLLLPTGLLLLEGIIVVVLLATGYEIKESFLYFLLLLAAFLIFQIGRQISRRLRVQKSVGKVEDGKALVDTGHPFEAIKLWKELLLSLPRDKYLAVLDMLEETYENENLAAGVQQIKATRTESLNFFEITKKTQRATADDRKAWQTKAMELRKMVKALPTEPDQSLTDALNED
;
A
#
# COMPACT_ATOMS: atom_id res chain seq x y z
N MET A 1 -2.55 -3.82 -13.28
CA MET A 1 -3.26 -2.54 -12.99
C MET A 1 -4.24 -2.18 -14.11
N SER A 2 -5.53 -1.96 -13.85
CA SER A 2 -6.46 -1.48 -14.89
C SER A 2 -6.34 0.04 -15.09
N GLU A 3 -6.28 0.50 -16.34
CA GLU A 3 -6.11 1.91 -16.70
C GLU A 3 -7.13 2.86 -16.03
N THR A 4 -8.34 2.37 -15.77
CA THR A 4 -9.42 3.08 -15.08
C THR A 4 -9.07 3.50 -13.65
N LYS A 5 -8.29 2.70 -12.90
CA LYS A 5 -7.86 3.05 -11.54
C LYS A 5 -6.78 4.13 -11.57
N LYS A 6 -5.83 4.05 -12.50
CA LYS A 6 -4.74 5.03 -12.68
C LYS A 6 -5.32 6.42 -12.99
N LYS A 7 -6.26 6.49 -13.94
CA LYS A 7 -6.95 7.74 -14.32
C LYS A 7 -7.70 8.39 -13.15
N ARG A 8 -8.33 7.59 -12.29
CA ARG A 8 -9.09 8.10 -11.13
C ARG A 8 -8.19 8.63 -10.01
N THR A 9 -7.05 7.99 -9.77
CA THR A 9 -6.06 8.46 -8.78
C THR A 9 -5.31 9.70 -9.27
N ASP A 10 -5.05 9.81 -10.57
CA ASP A 10 -4.45 11.01 -11.14
C ASP A 10 -5.44 12.18 -11.14
N MET A 11 -6.72 11.95 -11.44
CA MET A 11 -7.77 12.98 -11.34
C MET A 11 -7.98 13.49 -9.91
N LEU A 12 -7.81 12.63 -8.90
CA LEU A 12 -7.93 13.00 -7.47
C LEU A 12 -6.82 13.95 -7.00
N LEU A 13 -5.70 14.00 -7.72
CA LEU A 13 -4.54 14.84 -7.41
C LEU A 13 -4.54 16.08 -8.32
N LEU A 14 -4.95 15.92 -9.58
CA LEU A 14 -5.12 17.00 -10.55
C LEU A 14 -6.14 18.06 -10.10
N LEU A 15 -7.23 17.64 -9.44
CA LEU A 15 -8.28 18.55 -9.00
C LEU A 15 -7.81 19.50 -7.87
N PRO A 16 -7.26 19.04 -6.74
CA PRO A 16 -6.75 19.94 -5.71
C PRO A 16 -5.55 20.77 -6.19
N THR A 17 -4.67 20.21 -7.02
CA THR A 17 -3.55 20.97 -7.62
C THR A 17 -4.05 22.05 -8.60
N GLY A 18 -5.05 21.73 -9.43
CA GLY A 18 -5.67 22.68 -10.35
C GLY A 18 -6.41 23.80 -9.63
N LEU A 19 -7.13 23.49 -8.55
CA LEU A 19 -7.77 24.48 -7.68
C LEU A 19 -6.75 25.41 -7.03
N LEU A 20 -5.63 24.88 -6.55
CA LEU A 20 -4.56 25.68 -5.93
C LEU A 20 -3.86 26.59 -6.94
N LEU A 21 -3.66 26.13 -8.18
CA LEU A 21 -3.17 26.97 -9.27
C LEU A 21 -4.15 28.10 -9.62
N LEU A 22 -5.44 27.78 -9.71
CA LEU A 22 -6.48 28.75 -10.04
C LEU A 22 -6.62 29.80 -8.93
N GLU A 23 -6.57 29.37 -7.68
CA GLU A 23 -6.48 30.25 -6.51
C GLU A 23 -5.27 31.19 -6.58
N GLY A 24 -4.08 30.67 -6.90
CA GLY A 24 -2.89 31.50 -7.10
C GLY A 24 -3.05 32.54 -8.21
N ILE A 25 -3.66 32.17 -9.35
CA ILE A 25 -3.95 33.09 -10.45
C ILE A 25 -4.91 34.19 -10.01
N ILE A 26 -5.98 33.85 -9.29
CA ILE A 26 -6.95 34.82 -8.76
C ILE A 26 -6.25 35.85 -7.86
N VAL A 27 -5.40 35.39 -6.94
CA VAL A 27 -4.64 36.27 -6.04
C VAL A 27 -3.72 37.20 -6.83
N VAL A 28 -2.98 36.69 -7.80
CA VAL A 28 -2.05 37.49 -8.63
C VAL A 28 -2.82 38.55 -9.44
N VAL A 29 -3.96 38.21 -10.04
CA VAL A 29 -4.78 39.15 -10.81
C VAL A 29 -5.39 40.22 -9.91
N LEU A 30 -5.91 39.85 -8.74
CA LEU A 30 -6.48 40.81 -7.77
C LEU A 30 -5.41 41.81 -7.27
N LEU A 31 -4.20 41.33 -7.01
CA LEU A 31 -3.07 42.18 -6.64
C LEU A 31 -2.62 43.08 -7.80
N ALA A 32 -2.51 42.54 -9.02
CA ALA A 32 -2.07 43.29 -10.20
C ALA A 32 -3.07 44.38 -10.64
N THR A 33 -4.36 44.17 -10.39
CA THR A 33 -5.44 45.14 -10.69
C THR A 33 -5.62 46.19 -9.59
N GLY A 34 -4.87 46.10 -8.49
CA GLY A 34 -4.96 47.03 -7.37
C GLY A 34 -6.29 46.94 -6.61
N TYR A 35 -6.98 45.80 -6.70
CA TYR A 35 -8.28 45.62 -6.09
C TYR A 35 -8.14 45.46 -4.57
N GLU A 36 -8.90 46.22 -3.78
CA GLU A 36 -8.92 46.06 -2.33
C GLU A 36 -9.59 44.74 -1.96
N ILE A 37 -8.76 43.77 -1.55
CA ILE A 37 -9.21 42.46 -1.12
C ILE A 37 -9.80 42.60 0.28
N LYS A 38 -11.09 42.29 0.45
CA LYS A 38 -11.72 42.23 1.77
C LYS A 38 -11.02 41.18 2.63
N GLU A 39 -10.75 41.51 3.89
CA GLU A 39 -10.09 40.60 4.84
C GLU A 39 -10.74 39.22 4.91
N SER A 40 -12.07 39.15 4.92
CA SER A 40 -12.82 37.88 4.94
C SER A 40 -12.55 37.00 3.73
N PHE A 41 -12.35 37.59 2.55
CA PHE A 41 -11.99 36.86 1.34
C PHE A 41 -10.54 36.38 1.38
N LEU A 42 -9.63 37.19 1.94
CA LEU A 42 -8.23 36.82 2.16
C LEU A 42 -8.10 35.63 3.13
N TYR A 43 -8.84 35.65 4.24
CA TYR A 43 -8.90 34.52 5.18
C TYR A 43 -9.48 33.26 4.53
N PHE A 44 -10.51 33.39 3.71
CA PHE A 44 -11.08 32.26 2.97
C PHE A 44 -10.04 31.61 2.04
N LEU A 45 -9.30 32.41 1.27
CA LEU A 45 -8.22 31.91 0.40
C LEU A 45 -7.10 31.23 1.20
N LEU A 46 -6.65 31.83 2.31
CA LEU A 46 -5.65 31.20 3.16
C LEU A 46 -6.09 29.83 3.70
N LEU A 47 -7.35 29.72 4.14
CA LEU A 47 -7.90 28.45 4.62
C LEU A 47 -8.06 27.43 3.48
N LEU A 48 -8.49 27.85 2.30
CA LEU A 48 -8.61 27.01 1.11
C LEU A 48 -7.24 26.48 0.69
N ALA A 49 -6.24 27.35 0.58
CA ALA A 49 -4.87 26.99 0.25
C ALA A 49 -4.30 25.99 1.27
N ALA A 50 -4.44 26.26 2.58
CA ALA A 50 -3.99 25.34 3.63
C ALA A 50 -4.67 23.95 3.52
N PHE A 51 -5.97 23.93 3.26
CA PHE A 51 -6.74 22.71 3.07
C PHE A 51 -6.28 21.91 1.83
N LEU A 52 -6.05 22.59 0.70
CA LEU A 52 -5.59 21.97 -0.55
C LEU A 52 -4.17 21.42 -0.39
N ILE A 53 -3.25 22.17 0.22
CA ILE A 53 -1.89 21.70 0.55
C ILE A 53 -1.96 20.45 1.44
N PHE A 54 -2.80 20.45 2.47
CA PHE A 54 -2.98 19.30 3.34
C PHE A 54 -3.48 18.07 2.57
N GLN A 55 -4.45 18.23 1.66
CA GLN A 55 -4.93 17.14 0.81
C GLN A 55 -3.84 16.57 -0.08
N ILE A 56 -3.08 17.43 -0.76
CA ILE A 56 -1.97 17.04 -1.63
C ILE A 56 -0.91 16.29 -0.81
N GLY A 57 -0.51 16.85 0.33
CA GLY A 57 0.48 16.25 1.23
C GLY A 57 0.05 14.87 1.74
N ARG A 58 -1.22 14.70 2.14
CA ARG A 58 -1.76 13.40 2.57
C ARG A 58 -1.71 12.35 1.44
N GLN A 59 -2.00 12.75 0.20
CA GLN A 59 -1.93 11.84 -0.95
C GLN A 59 -0.48 11.46 -1.28
N ILE A 60 0.44 12.43 -1.29
CA ILE A 60 1.87 12.20 -1.52
C ILE A 60 2.44 11.28 -0.44
N SER A 61 2.14 11.52 0.84
CA SER A 61 2.60 10.68 1.95
C SER A 61 2.21 9.21 1.79
N ARG A 62 0.98 8.93 1.33
CA ARG A 62 0.53 7.56 1.04
C ARG A 62 1.32 6.93 -0.10
N ARG A 63 1.57 7.67 -1.19
CA ARG A 63 2.37 7.19 -2.33
C ARG A 63 3.82 6.93 -1.91
N LEU A 64 4.44 7.84 -1.16
CA LEU A 64 5.81 7.70 -0.64
C LEU A 64 5.94 6.51 0.31
N ARG A 65 4.96 6.27 1.18
CA ARG A 65 4.97 5.09 2.07
C ARG A 65 4.99 3.79 1.27
N VAL A 66 4.15 3.71 0.23
CA VAL A 66 4.13 2.55 -0.67
C VAL A 66 5.45 2.41 -1.44
N GLN A 67 5.99 3.51 -1.99
CA GLN A 67 7.28 3.48 -2.69
C GLN A 67 8.43 3.05 -1.78
N LYS A 68 8.46 3.52 -0.53
CA LYS A 68 9.46 3.12 0.46
C LYS A 68 9.35 1.63 0.79
N SER A 69 8.13 1.11 0.98
CA SER A 69 7.92 -0.34 1.17
C SER A 69 8.35 -1.15 -0.05
N VAL A 70 8.11 -0.64 -1.26
CA VAL A 70 8.55 -1.29 -2.50
C VAL A 70 10.07 -1.26 -2.67
N GLY A 71 10.73 -0.15 -2.33
CA GLY A 71 12.19 -0.05 -2.37
C GLY A 71 12.86 -1.03 -1.41
N LYS A 72 12.30 -1.20 -0.20
CA LYS A 72 12.79 -2.19 0.77
C LYS A 72 12.70 -3.64 0.29
N VAL A 73 11.89 -3.94 -0.73
CA VAL A 73 11.86 -5.30 -1.30
C VAL A 73 13.22 -5.66 -1.92
N GLU A 74 13.89 -4.68 -2.54
CA GLU A 74 15.22 -4.86 -3.12
C GLU A 74 16.29 -5.06 -2.03
N ASP A 75 16.15 -4.40 -0.88
CA ASP A 75 17.03 -4.63 0.29
C ASP A 75 16.95 -6.10 0.75
N GLY A 76 15.74 -6.69 0.76
CA GLY A 76 15.58 -8.11 1.07
C GLY A 76 16.25 -9.04 0.06
N LYS A 77 16.24 -8.68 -1.23
CA LYS A 77 16.97 -9.44 -2.25
C LYS A 77 18.47 -9.36 -2.03
N ALA A 78 18.99 -8.17 -1.75
CA ALA A 78 20.40 -7.99 -1.42
C ALA A 78 20.81 -8.82 -0.18
N LEU A 79 19.93 -8.94 0.83
CA LEU A 79 20.18 -9.80 1.99
C LEU A 79 20.35 -11.28 1.59
N VAL A 80 19.47 -11.82 0.72
CA VAL A 80 19.65 -13.18 0.18
C VAL A 80 20.97 -13.31 -0.58
N ASP A 81 21.28 -12.35 -1.46
CA ASP A 81 22.51 -12.35 -2.26
C ASP A 81 23.79 -12.29 -1.38
N THR A 82 23.69 -11.66 -0.20
CA THR A 82 24.78 -11.59 0.79
C THR A 82 24.83 -12.78 1.77
N GLY A 83 23.94 -13.77 1.62
CA GLY A 83 23.92 -14.98 2.45
C GLY A 83 23.13 -14.84 3.76
N HIS A 84 22.21 -13.87 3.86
CA HIS A 84 21.31 -13.67 5.00
C HIS A 84 19.82 -13.94 4.63
N PRO A 85 19.46 -15.17 4.20
CA PRO A 85 18.14 -15.49 3.68
C PRO A 85 17.02 -15.36 4.72
N PHE A 86 17.28 -15.66 6.00
CA PHE A 86 16.29 -15.54 7.07
C PHE A 86 15.98 -14.09 7.45
N GLU A 87 16.98 -13.20 7.37
CA GLU A 87 16.75 -11.76 7.55
C GLU A 87 15.91 -11.19 6.39
N ALA A 88 16.15 -11.66 5.17
CA ALA A 88 15.33 -11.33 4.01
C ALA A 88 13.89 -11.80 4.18
N ILE A 89 13.68 -13.04 4.64
CA ILE A 89 12.35 -13.61 4.91
C ILE A 89 11.61 -12.76 5.94
N LYS A 90 12.25 -12.40 7.06
CA LYS A 90 11.67 -11.55 8.10
C LYS A 90 11.26 -10.18 7.56
N LEU A 91 12.14 -9.55 6.80
CA LEU A 91 11.90 -8.25 6.19
C LEU A 91 10.74 -8.31 5.18
N TRP A 92 10.70 -9.32 4.30
CA TRP A 92 9.62 -9.50 3.34
C TRP A 92 8.28 -9.81 4.01
N LYS A 93 8.27 -10.61 5.08
CA LYS A 93 7.09 -10.90 5.89
C LYS A 93 6.46 -9.63 6.46
N GLU A 94 7.27 -8.72 6.99
CA GLU A 94 6.80 -7.41 7.47
C GLU A 94 6.25 -6.55 6.33
N LEU A 95 6.92 -6.56 5.17
CA LEU A 95 6.53 -5.76 4.01
C LEU A 95 5.21 -6.21 3.39
N LEU A 96 4.92 -7.52 3.35
CA LEU A 96 3.72 -8.09 2.73
C LEU A 96 2.41 -7.41 3.20
N LEU A 97 2.33 -6.95 4.44
CA LEU A 97 1.13 -6.27 4.96
C LEU A 97 0.94 -4.84 4.44
N SER A 98 1.97 -4.26 3.82
CA SER A 98 1.98 -2.88 3.33
C SER A 98 2.06 -2.75 1.81
N LEU A 99 2.31 -3.85 1.11
CA LEU A 99 2.56 -3.84 -0.33
C LEU A 99 1.27 -3.80 -1.17
N PRO A 100 1.30 -3.12 -2.33
CA PRO A 100 0.23 -3.19 -3.30
C PRO A 100 0.19 -4.57 -3.97
N ARG A 101 -0.99 -5.01 -4.43
CA ARG A 101 -1.24 -6.34 -5.05
C ARG A 101 -0.09 -6.84 -5.94
N ASP A 102 0.31 -6.04 -6.93
CA ASP A 102 1.28 -6.47 -7.93
C ASP A 102 2.67 -6.76 -7.31
N LYS A 103 3.04 -6.02 -6.25
CA LYS A 103 4.31 -6.23 -5.52
C LYS A 103 4.18 -7.28 -4.43
N TYR A 104 2.99 -7.42 -3.83
CA TYR A 104 2.68 -8.47 -2.88
C TYR A 104 2.90 -9.86 -3.49
N LEU A 105 2.38 -10.10 -4.69
CA LEU A 105 2.54 -11.40 -5.37
C LEU A 105 4.01 -11.67 -5.73
N ALA A 106 4.74 -10.65 -6.20
CA ALA A 106 6.16 -10.79 -6.49
C ALA A 106 6.98 -11.15 -5.25
N VAL A 107 6.66 -10.57 -4.08
CA VAL A 107 7.33 -10.92 -2.81
C VAL A 107 6.99 -12.34 -2.34
N LEU A 108 5.77 -12.81 -2.57
CA LEU A 108 5.44 -14.22 -2.32
C LEU A 108 6.26 -15.16 -3.19
N ASP A 109 6.47 -14.82 -4.47
CA ASP A 109 7.28 -15.64 -5.38
C ASP A 109 8.76 -15.69 -4.92
N MET A 110 9.32 -14.56 -4.46
CA MET A 110 10.69 -14.53 -3.91
C MET A 110 10.82 -15.30 -2.58
N LEU A 111 9.79 -15.24 -1.72
CA LEU A 111 9.73 -16.05 -0.50
C LEU A 111 9.66 -17.54 -0.82
N GLU A 112 8.86 -17.93 -1.81
CA GLU A 112 8.78 -19.33 -2.28
C GLU A 112 10.15 -19.84 -2.72
N GLU A 113 10.83 -19.10 -3.60
CA GLU A 113 12.18 -19.43 -4.08
C GLU A 113 13.19 -19.54 -2.94
N THR A 114 13.15 -18.60 -1.99
CA THR A 114 14.06 -18.61 -0.84
C THR A 114 13.79 -19.79 0.09
N TYR A 115 12.53 -20.13 0.35
CA TYR A 115 12.19 -21.34 1.14
C TYR A 115 12.56 -22.63 0.40
N GLU A 116 12.43 -22.70 -0.92
CA GLU A 116 12.86 -23.85 -1.72
C GLU A 116 14.39 -24.01 -1.65
N ASN A 117 15.15 -22.92 -1.78
CA ASN A 117 16.61 -22.91 -1.66
C ASN A 117 17.11 -23.33 -0.26
N GLU A 118 16.39 -22.94 0.79
CA GLU A 118 16.69 -23.31 2.17
C GLU A 118 16.07 -24.66 2.60
N ASN A 119 15.47 -25.43 1.67
CA ASN A 119 14.81 -26.73 1.92
C ASN A 119 13.67 -26.71 2.96
N LEU A 120 12.97 -25.58 3.10
CA LEU A 120 11.88 -25.39 4.07
C LEU A 120 10.52 -25.75 3.46
N ALA A 121 10.25 -27.04 3.35
CA ALA A 121 9.02 -27.57 2.73
C ALA A 121 7.72 -27.00 3.35
N ALA A 122 7.69 -26.81 4.67
CA ALA A 122 6.55 -26.19 5.36
C ALA A 122 6.34 -24.72 4.96
N GLY A 123 7.41 -23.95 4.78
CA GLY A 123 7.36 -22.56 4.31
C GLY A 123 6.85 -22.47 2.88
N VAL A 124 7.32 -23.36 1.99
CA VAL A 124 6.85 -23.45 0.60
C VAL A 124 5.36 -23.75 0.52
N GLN A 125 4.87 -24.73 1.30
CA GLN A 125 3.46 -25.09 1.32
C GLN A 125 2.59 -23.92 1.83
N GLN A 126 3.03 -23.23 2.88
CA GLN A 126 2.32 -22.09 3.46
C GLN A 126 2.29 -20.89 2.52
N ILE A 127 3.38 -20.60 1.79
CA ILE A 127 3.41 -19.55 0.75
C ILE A 127 2.45 -19.88 -0.39
N LYS A 128 2.43 -21.12 -0.88
CA LYS A 128 1.50 -21.57 -1.94
C LYS A 128 0.04 -21.42 -1.51
N ALA A 129 -0.28 -21.79 -0.27
CA ALA A 129 -1.61 -21.58 0.31
C ALA A 129 -1.97 -20.08 0.40
N THR A 130 -1.05 -19.27 0.94
CA THR A 130 -1.21 -17.82 1.07
C THR A 130 -1.41 -17.15 -0.29
N ARG A 131 -0.65 -17.56 -1.31
CA ARG A 131 -0.76 -17.06 -2.69
C ARG A 131 -2.14 -17.35 -3.28
N THR A 132 -2.61 -18.58 -3.11
CA THR A 132 -3.92 -19.03 -3.62
C THR A 132 -5.05 -18.22 -2.98
N GLU A 133 -5.05 -18.09 -1.65
CA GLU A 133 -6.09 -17.34 -0.94
C GLU A 133 -6.01 -15.84 -1.25
N SER A 134 -4.80 -15.30 -1.43
CA SER A 134 -4.62 -13.90 -1.82
C SER A 134 -5.17 -13.60 -3.21
N LEU A 135 -4.91 -14.48 -4.19
CA LEU A 135 -5.47 -14.35 -5.54
C LEU A 135 -7.00 -14.42 -5.52
N ASN A 136 -7.57 -15.35 -4.76
CA ASN A 136 -9.02 -15.46 -4.57
C ASN A 136 -9.61 -14.16 -3.98
N PHE A 137 -9.02 -13.67 -2.90
CA PHE A 137 -9.40 -12.40 -2.28
C PHE A 137 -9.32 -11.21 -3.26
N PHE A 138 -8.25 -11.13 -4.05
CA PHE A 138 -8.08 -10.07 -5.04
C PHE A 138 -9.06 -10.16 -6.21
N GLU A 139 -9.54 -11.34 -6.57
CA GLU A 139 -10.57 -11.49 -7.60
C GLU A 139 -11.97 -11.16 -7.08
N ILE A 140 -12.30 -11.56 -5.84
CA ILE A 140 -13.60 -11.20 -5.22
C ILE A 140 -13.71 -9.68 -5.05
N THR A 141 -12.63 -9.02 -4.61
CA THR A 141 -12.60 -7.56 -4.43
C THR A 141 -12.54 -6.76 -5.74
N LYS A 142 -12.28 -7.42 -6.87
CA LYS A 142 -12.27 -6.81 -8.21
C LYS A 142 -13.68 -6.66 -8.80
N LYS A 143 -14.65 -7.47 -8.36
CA LYS A 143 -16.05 -7.37 -8.81
C LYS A 143 -16.65 -6.04 -8.33
N THR A 144 -16.74 -5.09 -9.26
CA THR A 144 -17.14 -3.68 -9.05
C THR A 144 -18.63 -3.45 -8.76
N GLN A 145 -19.43 -4.49 -8.54
CA GLN A 145 -20.80 -4.29 -8.06
C GLN A 145 -20.75 -3.72 -6.64
N ARG A 146 -21.71 -2.83 -6.30
CA ARG A 146 -21.80 -2.20 -4.97
C ARG A 146 -21.81 -3.30 -3.90
N ALA A 147 -20.67 -3.48 -3.25
CA ALA A 147 -20.52 -4.42 -2.15
C ALA A 147 -21.53 -4.08 -1.05
N THR A 148 -22.35 -5.08 -0.71
CA THR A 148 -23.30 -5.02 0.40
C THR A 148 -22.54 -4.90 1.73
N ALA A 149 -23.25 -4.63 2.83
CA ALA A 149 -22.64 -4.63 4.16
C ALA A 149 -22.03 -6.00 4.50
N ASP A 150 -22.70 -7.08 4.09
CA ASP A 150 -22.24 -8.46 4.32
C ASP A 150 -21.00 -8.79 3.48
N ASP A 151 -20.93 -8.34 2.23
CA ASP A 151 -19.72 -8.48 1.40
C ASP A 151 -18.51 -7.83 2.06
N ARG A 152 -18.68 -6.62 2.60
CA ARG A 152 -17.60 -5.89 3.29
C ARG A 152 -17.14 -6.63 4.54
N LYS A 153 -18.08 -7.20 5.30
CA LYS A 153 -17.76 -8.01 6.48
C LYS A 153 -16.99 -9.27 6.09
N ALA A 154 -17.43 -9.97 5.04
CA ALA A 154 -16.73 -11.13 4.51
C ALA A 154 -15.31 -10.79 4.01
N TRP A 155 -15.14 -9.66 3.33
CA TRP A 155 -13.82 -9.18 2.90
C TRP A 155 -12.91 -8.87 4.08
N GLN A 156 -13.45 -8.26 5.14
CA GLN A 156 -12.67 -7.99 6.34
C GLN A 156 -12.22 -9.27 7.04
N THR A 157 -13.10 -10.28 7.13
CA THR A 157 -12.74 -11.59 7.67
C THR A 157 -11.63 -12.25 6.84
N LYS A 158 -11.77 -12.30 5.51
CA LYS A 158 -10.72 -12.85 4.63
C LYS A 158 -9.40 -12.07 4.71
N ALA A 159 -9.45 -10.75 4.81
CA ALA A 159 -8.25 -9.93 4.98
C ALA A 159 -7.54 -10.22 6.31
N MET A 160 -8.29 -10.44 7.40
CA MET A 160 -7.73 -10.84 8.68
C MET A 160 -7.13 -12.25 8.63
N GLU A 161 -7.77 -13.18 7.94
CA GLU A 161 -7.24 -14.53 7.71
C GLU A 161 -5.94 -14.51 6.93
N LEU A 162 -5.87 -13.75 5.82
CA LEU A 162 -4.63 -13.54 5.07
C LEU A 162 -3.52 -12.93 5.93
N ARG A 163 -3.86 -11.96 6.79
CA ARG A 163 -2.89 -11.38 7.73
C ARG A 163 -2.36 -12.42 8.70
N LYS A 164 -3.19 -13.34 9.19
CA LYS A 164 -2.77 -14.47 10.03
C LYS A 164 -1.87 -15.44 9.27
N MET A 165 -2.23 -15.79 8.03
CA MET A 165 -1.40 -16.66 7.18
C MET A 165 -0.01 -16.09 6.93
N VAL A 166 0.08 -14.78 6.64
CA VAL A 166 1.36 -14.07 6.48
C VAL A 166 2.16 -14.03 7.78
N LYS A 167 1.50 -13.78 8.93
CA LYS A 167 2.15 -13.82 10.25
C LYS A 167 2.66 -15.22 10.60
N ALA A 168 1.97 -16.27 10.18
CA ALA A 168 2.35 -17.66 10.42
C ALA A 168 3.50 -18.16 9.54
N LEU A 169 4.02 -17.34 8.61
CA LEU A 169 5.17 -17.71 7.80
C LEU A 169 6.41 -17.92 8.68
N PRO A 170 7.12 -19.06 8.53
CA PRO A 170 8.29 -19.36 9.34
C PRO A 170 9.42 -18.39 9.00
N THR A 171 9.98 -17.74 10.01
CA THR A 171 11.11 -16.82 9.85
C THR A 171 12.46 -17.45 10.20
N GLU A 172 12.42 -18.67 10.75
CA GLU A 172 13.58 -19.44 11.20
C GLU A 172 13.38 -20.93 10.85
N PRO A 173 14.47 -21.70 10.67
CA PRO A 173 14.38 -23.07 10.17
C PRO A 173 13.66 -24.06 11.12
N ASP A 174 13.71 -23.81 12.43
CA ASP A 174 13.10 -24.67 13.46
C ASP A 174 11.74 -24.14 13.97
N GLN A 175 11.24 -23.04 13.38
CA GLN A 175 10.01 -22.42 13.84
C GLN A 175 8.79 -23.23 13.39
N SER A 176 8.09 -23.84 14.34
CA SER A 176 6.82 -24.51 14.05
C SER A 176 5.76 -23.49 13.63
N LEU A 177 4.88 -23.88 12.70
CA LEU A 177 3.72 -23.09 12.28
C LEU A 177 2.81 -22.70 13.46
N THR A 178 2.80 -23.50 14.54
CA THR A 178 2.08 -23.22 15.78
C THR A 178 2.72 -22.11 16.61
N ASP A 179 4.05 -21.98 16.58
CA ASP A 179 4.78 -20.98 17.35
C ASP A 179 4.63 -19.59 16.70
N ALA A 180 4.64 -19.54 15.36
CA ALA A 180 4.42 -18.31 14.60
C ALA A 180 2.99 -17.73 14.73
N LEU A 181 2.03 -18.51 15.26
CA LEU A 181 0.65 -18.08 15.53
C LEU A 181 0.44 -17.53 16.94
N ASN A 182 1.38 -17.77 17.87
CA ASN A 182 1.29 -17.40 19.29
C ASN A 182 2.08 -16.13 19.65
N GLU A 183 2.83 -15.52 18.71
CA GLU A 183 3.38 -14.17 18.88
C GLU A 183 2.26 -13.11 18.71
N ASP A 184 1.48 -12.92 19.77
CA ASP A 184 0.56 -11.79 19.96
C ASP A 184 1.15 -10.74 20.93
#